data_AF-C6HIX6-F1
#
_entry.id   AF-C6HIX6-F1
#
_cell.length_a   1.000
_cell.length_b   1.000
_cell.length_c   1.000
_cell.angle_alpha   90.00
_cell.angle_beta   90.00
_cell.angle_gamma   90.00
#
_symmetry.space_group_name_H-M   'P 1'
#
loop_
_entity.id
_entity.type
_entity.pdbx_description
1 polymer ?
#
loop_
_entity_poly.entity_id
_entity_poly.type
_entity_poly.pdbx_seq_one_letter_code
_entity_poly.pdbx_strand_id
1 'polypeptide(L)'
;MQRYRECHDFYHAITGLPVVVEGEIALKTFEFANTLLPMTGLSMFAVMRLKPEEQERFWKLHLPWAVRNGLASKAVINVYWEEQLERDVDELRKELGIEKPVDLREIRKIMRRQKKMAEEAAKTKKRY
;
A
#
# COMPACT_ATOMS: atom_id res chain seq x y z
N MET A 1 -4.65 15.55 15.29
CA MET A 1 -3.93 15.56 14.00
C MET A 1 -2.43 15.30 14.12
N GLN A 2 -1.75 15.76 15.18
CA GLN A 2 -0.30 15.54 15.34
C GLN A 2 0.07 14.04 15.43
N ARG A 3 -0.55 13.28 16.34
CA ARG A 3 -0.36 11.82 16.46
C ARG A 3 -0.57 11.07 15.14
N TYR A 4 -1.64 11.38 14.40
CA TYR A 4 -1.87 10.75 13.09
C TYR A 4 -0.72 11.00 12.11
N ARG A 5 -0.19 12.22 12.05
CA ARG A 5 0.95 12.55 11.17
C ARG A 5 2.23 11.86 11.60
N GLU A 6 2.49 11.79 12.91
CA GLU A 6 3.67 11.13 13.46
C GLU A 6 3.61 9.61 13.30
N CYS A 7 2.41 9.01 13.37
CA CYS A 7 2.23 7.57 13.25
C CYS A 7 2.07 7.06 11.81
N HIS A 8 1.87 7.96 10.84
CA HIS A 8 1.62 7.58 9.44
C HIS A 8 2.74 6.72 8.84
N ASP A 9 4.00 7.07 9.14
CA ASP A 9 5.16 6.31 8.67
C ASP A 9 5.21 4.89 9.27
N PHE A 10 4.74 4.71 10.51
CA PHE A 10 4.61 3.38 11.11
C PHE A 10 3.54 2.55 10.41
N TYR A 11 2.49 3.17 9.88
CA TYR A 11 1.47 2.44 9.12
C TYR A 11 2.03 1.94 7.78
N HIS A 12 2.92 2.69 7.14
CA HIS A 12 3.69 2.17 5.99
C HIS A 12 4.55 0.96 6.37
N ALA A 13 5.22 1.01 7.53
CA ALA A 13 6.06 -0.09 7.99
C ALA A 13 5.24 -1.35 8.32
N ILE A 14 4.11 -1.22 9.01
CA ILE A 14 3.28 -2.37 9.39
C ILE A 14 2.56 -2.96 8.19
N THR A 15 2.08 -2.15 7.25
CA THR A 15 1.39 -2.64 6.05
C THR A 15 2.37 -3.11 4.97
N GLY A 16 3.63 -2.65 5.00
CA GLY A 16 4.62 -2.94 3.97
C GLY A 16 4.38 -2.17 2.65
N LEU A 17 3.46 -1.21 2.64
CA LEU A 17 3.17 -0.41 1.45
C LEU A 17 4.29 0.61 1.19
N PRO A 18 4.82 0.69 -0.05
CA PRO A 18 5.84 1.68 -0.40
C PRO A 18 5.29 3.12 -0.40
N VAL A 19 6.16 4.08 -0.09
CA VAL A 19 5.94 5.54 -0.17
C VAL A 19 5.98 6.00 -1.63
N VAL A 20 5.01 5.54 -2.41
CA VAL A 20 4.77 5.91 -3.82
C VAL A 20 3.29 6.24 -3.96
N VAL A 21 2.90 7.03 -4.95
CA VAL A 21 1.51 7.50 -5.10
C VAL A 21 0.47 6.37 -5.00
N GLU A 22 0.71 5.23 -5.64
CA GLU A 22 -0.17 4.04 -5.56
C GLU A 22 -0.24 3.44 -4.14
N GLY A 23 0.89 3.35 -3.44
CA GLY A 23 0.97 2.83 -2.07
C GLY A 23 0.42 3.80 -1.03
N GLU A 24 0.62 5.10 -1.22
CA GLU A 24 0.00 6.19 -0.44
C GLU A 24 -1.52 6.11 -0.46
N ILE A 25 -2.08 5.96 -1.66
CA ILE A 25 -3.53 5.84 -1.84
C ILE A 25 -4.04 4.56 -1.19
N ALA A 26 -3.36 3.43 -1.40
CA ALA A 26 -3.70 2.16 -0.75
C ALA A 26 -3.68 2.27 0.78
N LEU A 27 -2.68 2.95 1.34
CA LEU A 27 -2.57 3.15 2.79
C LEU A 27 -3.70 4.03 3.29
N LYS A 28 -4.01 5.14 2.60
CA LYS A 28 -5.12 6.04 2.95
C LYS A 28 -6.47 5.34 2.92
N THR A 29 -6.69 4.43 1.99
CA THR A 29 -7.88 3.59 1.98
C THR A 29 -7.94 2.67 3.20
N PHE A 30 -6.81 2.08 3.61
CA PHE A 30 -6.72 1.29 4.83
C PHE A 30 -6.99 2.14 6.08
N GLU A 31 -6.38 3.32 6.18
CA GLU A 31 -6.60 4.26 7.28
C GLU A 31 -8.05 4.71 7.36
N PHE A 32 -8.69 4.97 6.23
CA PHE A 32 -10.11 5.31 6.19
C PHE A 32 -10.97 4.15 6.71
N ALA A 33 -10.70 2.93 6.27
CA ALA A 33 -11.43 1.76 6.74
C ALA A 33 -11.22 1.49 8.24
N ASN A 34 -10.04 1.80 8.80
CA ASN A 34 -9.73 1.57 10.21
C ASN A 34 -10.18 2.71 11.15
N THR A 35 -10.09 3.97 10.71
CA THR A 35 -10.27 5.15 11.57
C THR A 35 -11.47 6.02 11.19
N LEU A 36 -12.02 5.84 9.98
CA LEU A 36 -13.11 6.64 9.40
C LEU A 36 -12.83 8.15 9.34
N LEU A 37 -11.55 8.57 9.40
CA LEU A 37 -11.19 9.98 9.34
C LEU A 37 -11.49 10.58 7.96
N PRO A 38 -12.30 11.65 7.85
CA PRO A 38 -12.73 12.20 6.56
C PRO A 38 -11.60 12.56 5.59
N MET A 39 -10.46 13.05 6.11
CA MET A 39 -9.30 13.43 5.30
C MET A 39 -8.70 12.26 4.52
N THR A 40 -8.68 11.07 5.13
CA THR A 40 -8.16 9.85 4.49
C THR A 40 -9.08 9.40 3.36
N GLY A 41 -10.40 9.48 3.57
CA GLY A 41 -11.40 9.23 2.52
C GLY A 41 -11.27 10.20 1.33
N LEU A 42 -11.12 11.51 1.59
CA LEU A 42 -10.92 12.51 0.53
C LEU A 42 -9.64 12.27 -0.27
N SER A 43 -8.59 11.75 0.38
CA SER A 43 -7.32 11.49 -0.30
C SER A 43 -7.38 10.30 -1.28
N MET A 44 -8.38 9.42 -1.17
CA MET A 44 -8.61 8.34 -2.13
C MET A 44 -8.97 8.86 -3.53
N PHE A 45 -9.52 10.08 -3.66
CA PHE A 45 -9.79 10.67 -4.98
C PHE A 45 -8.52 10.88 -5.82
N ALA A 46 -7.32 10.83 -5.20
CA ALA A 46 -6.06 10.83 -5.92
C ALA A 46 -5.88 9.62 -6.85
N VAL A 47 -6.67 8.54 -6.74
CA VAL A 47 -6.72 7.43 -7.70
C VAL A 47 -6.93 7.94 -9.13
N MET A 48 -7.73 9.00 -9.30
CA MET A 48 -8.02 9.58 -10.62
C MET A 48 -6.77 10.14 -11.33
N ARG A 49 -5.68 10.39 -10.59
CA ARG A 49 -4.40 10.88 -11.14
C ARG A 49 -3.43 9.76 -11.53
N LEU A 50 -3.72 8.51 -11.18
CA LEU A 50 -2.89 7.34 -11.52
C LEU A 50 -3.05 6.96 -12.99
N LYS A 51 -2.07 6.25 -13.55
CA LYS A 51 -2.19 5.66 -14.90
C LYS A 51 -3.31 4.61 -14.94
N PRO A 52 -3.94 4.34 -16.09
CA PRO A 52 -5.00 3.32 -16.19
C PRO A 52 -4.60 1.95 -15.61
N GLU A 53 -3.37 1.50 -15.87
CA GLU A 53 -2.83 0.25 -15.32
C GLU A 53 -2.69 0.26 -13.78
N GLU A 54 -2.34 1.42 -13.20
CA GLU A 54 -2.25 1.61 -11.75
C GLU A 54 -3.64 1.69 -11.11
N GLN A 55 -4.60 2.34 -11.77
CA GLN A 55 -5.99 2.38 -11.33
C GLN A 55 -6.60 0.98 -11.30
N GLU A 56 -6.41 0.19 -12.35
CA GLU A 56 -6.92 -1.18 -12.42
C GLU A 56 -6.38 -2.04 -11.27
N ARG A 57 -5.08 -1.97 -10.99
CA ARG A 57 -4.48 -2.66 -9.85
C ARG A 57 -5.02 -2.16 -8.52
N PHE A 58 -5.22 -0.84 -8.37
CA PHE A 58 -5.82 -0.28 -7.17
C PHE A 58 -7.20 -0.89 -6.91
N TRP A 59 -8.10 -0.89 -7.90
CA TRP A 59 -9.44 -1.43 -7.76
C TRP A 59 -9.48 -2.95 -7.55
N LYS A 60 -8.59 -3.71 -8.22
CA LYS A 60 -8.58 -5.18 -8.14
C LYS A 60 -7.84 -5.73 -6.92
N LEU A 61 -6.76 -5.09 -6.49
CA LEU A 61 -5.85 -5.61 -5.47
C LEU A 61 -5.89 -4.76 -4.19
N HIS A 62 -5.65 -3.46 -4.31
CA HIS A 62 -5.44 -2.61 -3.13
C HIS A 62 -6.72 -2.29 -2.39
N LEU A 63 -7.80 -1.93 -3.08
CA LEU A 63 -9.06 -1.57 -2.45
C LEU A 63 -9.68 -2.73 -1.65
N PRO A 64 -9.85 -3.95 -2.22
CA PRO A 64 -10.41 -5.06 -1.45
C PRO A 64 -9.55 -5.44 -0.25
N TRP A 65 -8.22 -5.41 -0.42
CA TRP A 65 -7.28 -5.67 0.67
C TRP A 65 -7.38 -4.60 1.76
N ALA A 66 -7.40 -3.33 1.39
CA ALA A 66 -7.40 -2.20 2.32
C ALA A 66 -8.69 -2.14 3.13
N VAL A 67 -9.83 -2.41 2.51
CA VAL A 67 -11.12 -2.50 3.20
C VAL A 67 -11.15 -3.71 4.13
N ARG A 68 -10.77 -4.90 3.65
CA ARG A 68 -10.75 -6.11 4.47
C ARG A 68 -9.84 -5.95 5.69
N ASN A 69 -8.62 -5.47 5.47
CA ASN A 69 -7.65 -5.28 6.56
C ASN A 69 -8.03 -4.12 7.47
N GLY A 70 -8.50 -3.00 6.94
CA GLY A 70 -8.87 -1.85 7.75
C GLY A 70 -10.02 -2.18 8.72
N LEU A 71 -11.02 -2.95 8.25
CA LEU A 71 -12.15 -3.39 9.06
C LEU A 71 -11.82 -4.54 10.02
N ALA A 72 -10.95 -5.47 9.63
CA ALA A 72 -10.58 -6.62 10.46
C ALA A 72 -9.49 -6.29 11.50
N SER A 73 -8.70 -5.24 11.27
CA SER A 73 -7.59 -4.87 12.14
C SER A 73 -8.05 -4.07 13.36
N LYS A 74 -7.24 -4.15 14.42
CA LYS A 74 -7.39 -3.26 15.59
C LYS A 74 -7.15 -1.81 15.16
N ALA A 75 -7.71 -0.86 15.93
CA ALA A 75 -7.52 0.56 15.68
C ALA A 75 -6.03 0.94 15.81
N VAL A 76 -5.36 1.17 14.68
CA VAL A 76 -3.90 1.40 14.63
C VAL A 76 -3.49 2.74 15.26
N ILE A 77 -4.42 3.67 15.36
CA ILE A 77 -4.20 4.99 15.99
C ILE A 77 -3.96 4.88 17.51
N ASN A 78 -4.43 3.80 18.13
CA ASN A 78 -4.32 3.57 19.57
C ASN A 78 -3.06 2.79 19.96
N VAL A 79 -2.23 2.39 18.99
CA VAL A 79 -0.98 1.68 19.26
C VAL A 79 0.07 2.67 19.78
N TYR A 80 0.77 2.29 20.84
CA TYR A 80 1.93 3.01 21.39
C TYR A 80 3.19 2.57 20.65
N TRP A 81 3.39 3.12 19.45
CA TRP A 81 4.44 2.72 18.52
C TRP A 81 5.85 2.80 19.13
N GLU A 82 6.08 3.74 20.03
CA GLU A 82 7.30 3.92 20.80
C GLU A 82 7.70 2.68 21.61
N GLU A 83 6.72 1.93 22.13
CA GLU A 83 6.94 0.70 22.89
C GLU A 83 7.09 -0.53 21.97
N GLN A 84 6.77 -0.40 20.68
CA GLN A 84 6.77 -1.51 19.72
C GLN A 84 8.05 -1.55 18.86
N LEU A 85 8.94 -0.57 18.96
CA LEU A 85 10.09 -0.41 18.05
C LEU A 85 11.08 -1.58 18.08
N GLU A 86 11.22 -2.24 19.24
CA GLU A 86 12.14 -3.37 19.42
C GLU A 86 11.49 -4.73 19.11
N ARG A 87 10.17 -4.78 18.92
CA ARG A 87 9.42 -6.03 18.70
C ARG A 87 9.50 -6.48 17.25
N ASP A 88 9.31 -7.78 17.05
CA ASP A 88 9.17 -8.34 15.72
C ASP A 88 7.90 -7.84 15.04
N VAL A 89 8.06 -7.34 13.81
CA VAL A 89 6.97 -6.70 13.06
C VAL A 89 5.94 -7.71 12.56
N ASP A 90 6.31 -8.97 12.35
CA ASP A 90 5.38 -10.03 11.92
C ASP A 90 4.52 -10.53 13.10
N GLU A 91 5.06 -10.54 14.32
CA GLU A 91 4.26 -10.75 15.54
C GLU A 91 3.25 -9.61 15.76
N LEU A 92 3.70 -8.37 15.64
CA LEU A 92 2.84 -7.19 15.79
C LEU A 92 1.71 -7.19 14.75
N ARG A 93 1.99 -7.58 13.51
CA ARG A 93 0.97 -7.74 12.46
C ARG A 93 -0.12 -8.73 12.86
N LYS A 94 0.27 -9.90 13.38
CA LYS A 94 -0.69 -10.92 13.85
C LYS A 94 -1.55 -10.40 14.99
N GLU A 95 -0.94 -9.69 15.93
CA GLU A 95 -1.65 -9.11 17.08
C GLU A 95 -2.67 -8.05 16.67
N LEU A 96 -2.33 -7.25 15.65
CA LEU A 96 -3.17 -6.19 15.10
C LEU A 96 -4.17 -6.70 14.06
N GLY A 97 -4.06 -7.95 13.59
CA GLY A 97 -4.90 -8.51 12.53
C GLY A 97 -4.60 -7.90 11.15
N ILE A 98 -3.35 -7.52 10.89
CA ILE A 98 -2.91 -6.88 9.64
C ILE A 98 -2.17 -7.90 8.78
N GLU A 99 -2.67 -8.12 7.57
CA GLU A 99 -2.04 -8.92 6.53
C GLU A 99 -1.30 -8.02 5.55
N LYS A 100 -0.13 -8.44 5.06
CA LYS A 100 0.58 -7.69 4.02
C LYS A 100 -0.19 -7.75 2.69
N PRO A 101 -0.34 -6.64 1.96
CA PRO A 101 -0.80 -6.66 0.58
C PRO A 101 0.28 -7.27 -0.32
N VAL A 102 -0.08 -7.56 -1.57
CA VAL A 102 0.89 -7.91 -2.60
C VAL A 102 1.91 -6.77 -2.73
N ASP A 103 3.20 -7.09 -2.60
CA ASP A 103 4.25 -6.07 -2.57
C ASP A 103 4.35 -5.33 -3.89
N LEU A 104 3.92 -4.07 -3.88
CA LEU A 104 3.99 -3.13 -5.00
C LEU A 104 5.40 -2.98 -5.56
N ARG A 105 6.45 -3.13 -4.72
CA ARG A 105 7.83 -3.09 -5.18
C ARG A 105 8.15 -4.27 -6.08
N GLU A 106 7.68 -5.47 -5.73
CA GLU A 106 7.85 -6.67 -6.54
C GLU A 106 7.05 -6.58 -7.84
N ILE A 107 5.79 -6.13 -7.80
CA ILE A 107 5.00 -5.92 -9.02
C ILE A 107 5.72 -4.96 -9.98
N ARG A 108 6.25 -3.85 -9.48
CA ARG A 108 7.00 -2.89 -10.30
C ARG A 108 8.31 -3.47 -10.85
N LYS A 109 9.03 -4.29 -10.08
CA LYS A 109 10.23 -5.00 -10.58
C LYS A 109 9.88 -5.95 -11.72
N ILE A 110 8.81 -6.72 -11.58
CA ILE A 110 8.33 -7.66 -12.60
C ILE A 110 7.95 -6.90 -13.88
N MET A 111 7.16 -5.82 -13.76
CA MET A 111 6.76 -5.00 -14.92
C MET A 111 7.97 -4.39 -15.64
N ARG A 112 8.97 -3.89 -14.90
CA ARG A 112 10.20 -3.36 -15.51
C ARG A 112 10.97 -4.44 -16.27
N ARG A 113 11.04 -5.66 -15.74
CA ARG A 113 11.69 -6.80 -16.42
C ARG A 113 10.92 -7.18 -17.70
N GLN A 114 9.59 -7.29 -17.63
CA GLN A 114 8.75 -7.59 -18.79
C GLN A 114 8.90 -6.54 -19.89
N LYS A 115 8.91 -5.26 -19.54
CA LYS A 115 9.11 -4.17 -20.50
C LYS A 115 10.48 -4.25 -21.18
N LYS A 116 11.55 -4.50 -20.41
CA LYS A 116 12.91 -4.69 -20.98
C LYS A 116 12.95 -5.86 -21.95
N MET A 117 12.39 -7.02 -21.57
CA MET A 117 12.34 -8.19 -22.44
C MET A 117 11.54 -7.94 -23.73
N ALA A 118 10.42 -7.21 -23.64
CA ALA A 118 9.62 -6.84 -24.81
C ALA A 118 10.37 -5.88 -25.74
N GLU A 119 11.09 -4.90 -25.19
CA GLU A 119 11.93 -3.98 -25.97
C GLU A 119 13.09 -4.70 -26.64
N GLU A 120 13.73 -5.67 -25.97
CA GLU A 120 14.78 -6.52 -26.53
C GLU A 120 14.24 -7.43 -27.64
N ALA A 121 13.10 -8.09 -27.43
CA ALA A 121 12.45 -8.92 -28.45
C ALA A 121 12.06 -8.09 -29.69
N ALA A 122 11.53 -6.87 -29.50
CA ALA A 122 11.18 -5.97 -30.59
C ALA A 122 12.41 -5.48 -31.37
N LYS A 123 13.54 -5.21 -30.69
CA LYS A 123 14.81 -4.85 -31.34
C LYS A 123 15.37 -6.02 -32.14
N THR A 124 15.30 -7.24 -31.62
CA THR A 124 15.77 -8.44 -32.30
C THR A 124 14.95 -8.73 -33.55
N LYS A 125 13.61 -8.54 -33.48
CA LYS A 125 12.69 -8.76 -34.61
C LYS A 125 12.81 -7.70 -35.73
N LYS A 126 13.27 -6.48 -35.42
CA LYS A 126 13.56 -5.43 -36.42
C LYS A 126 14.91 -5.59 -37.12
N ARG A 127 15.77 -6.50 -36.64
CA ARG A 127 17.13 -6.73 -37.14
C ARG A 127 17.19 -7.86 -38.19
N TYR A 128 16.08 -8.58 -38.36
CA TYR A 128 15.79 -9.52 -39.44
C TYR A 128 14.75 -8.88 -40.36
#